data_AF-A0A7R9ZBM1-F1
#
_entry.id   AF-A0A7R9ZBM1-F1
#
_cell.length_a   1.000
_cell.length_b   1.000
_cell.length_c   1.000
_cell.angle_alpha   90.00
_cell.angle_beta   90.00
_cell.angle_gamma   90.00
#
_symmetry.space_group_name_H-M   'P 1'
#
loop_
_entity.id
_entity.type
_entity.pdbx_description
1 polymer ?
#
loop_
_entity_poly.entity_id
_entity_poly.type
_entity_poly.pdbx_seq_one_letter_code
_entity_poly.pdbx_strand_id
1 'polypeptide(L)'
;MISQKPVITQSTSIRSGETNMQLLHPTCTLAWCLFMIGFASVSGNLSDYKSRQAQLRDLAKTNNVHRGAKSIVRSYLNQGVDQGEIASLLGGLEQDQDAAMRIVILTRICMLTNDESARQSIKDKLAPIPFWLEPGETVFVYWTENQQIMWMSSAWLLRENYPGLLQYNEPTLRARLLHYLRLKDEYDFFEFFSSVYTPYTLQGLLNLADFCV
;
A
#
# COMPACT_ATOMS: atom_id res chain seq x y z
N MET A 1 30.38 -27.73 -38.68
CA MET A 1 29.16 -28.49 -39.01
C MET A 1 27.97 -27.56 -38.86
N ILE A 2 27.46 -27.06 -39.98
CA ILE A 2 26.39 -26.07 -40.07
C ILE A 2 25.07 -26.86 -40.18
N SER A 3 24.19 -26.74 -39.18
CA SER A 3 22.86 -27.36 -39.20
C SER A 3 21.84 -26.29 -39.57
N GLN A 4 21.41 -26.30 -40.84
CA GLN A 4 20.32 -25.47 -41.34
C GLN A 4 18.98 -26.09 -40.92
N LYS A 5 18.11 -25.31 -40.27
CA LYS A 5 16.71 -25.68 -40.05
C LYS A 5 15.85 -25.25 -41.26
N PRO A 6 14.85 -26.05 -41.66
CA PRO A 6 14.07 -25.80 -42.87
C PRO A 6 12.99 -24.71 -42.67
N VAL A 7 12.81 -23.94 -43.74
CA VAL A 7 11.71 -22.98 -43.94
C VAL A 7 10.45 -23.76 -44.29
N ILE A 8 9.36 -23.55 -43.53
CA ILE A 8 8.03 -24.07 -43.86
C ILE A 8 7.22 -22.92 -44.44
N THR A 9 7.00 -22.98 -45.75
CA THR A 9 6.01 -22.20 -46.48
C THR A 9 4.79 -23.09 -46.65
N GLN A 10 3.61 -22.68 -46.17
CA GLN A 10 2.36 -23.33 -46.58
C GLN A 10 1.32 -22.31 -47.04
N SER A 11 0.68 -22.76 -48.11
CA SER A 11 -0.08 -22.07 -49.14
C SER A 11 -1.54 -21.83 -48.75
N THR A 12 -2.09 -20.78 -49.35
CA THR A 12 -3.50 -20.49 -49.52
C THR A 12 -4.33 -21.68 -50.01
N SER A 13 -5.52 -21.86 -49.42
CA SER A 13 -6.62 -22.63 -50.02
C SER A 13 -7.95 -21.97 -49.63
N ILE A 14 -8.54 -21.30 -50.60
CA ILE A 14 -9.90 -20.78 -50.61
C ILE A 14 -10.86 -21.96 -50.77
N ARG A 15 -11.88 -22.08 -49.91
CA ARG A 15 -13.15 -22.71 -50.30
C ARG A 15 -14.34 -22.09 -49.58
N SER A 16 -15.24 -21.63 -50.43
CA SER A 16 -16.57 -21.09 -50.24
C SER A 16 -17.52 -22.07 -49.56
N GLY A 17 -18.27 -21.57 -48.58
CA GLY A 17 -19.45 -22.21 -48.01
C GLY A 17 -20.47 -21.12 -47.69
N GLU A 18 -21.32 -20.85 -48.66
CA GLU A 18 -22.48 -19.95 -48.54
C GLU A 18 -23.52 -20.58 -47.61
N THR A 19 -24.00 -19.80 -46.64
CA THR A 19 -25.34 -20.02 -46.09
C THR A 19 -26.04 -18.68 -45.88
N ASN A 20 -27.11 -18.53 -46.66
CA ASN A 20 -28.10 -17.47 -46.68
C ASN A 20 -28.34 -16.78 -45.33
N MET A 21 -28.05 -15.49 -45.26
CA MET A 21 -28.66 -14.60 -44.28
C MET A 21 -29.44 -13.53 -45.05
N GLN A 22 -30.75 -13.53 -44.80
CA GLN A 22 -31.76 -12.79 -45.53
C GLN A 22 -31.52 -11.28 -45.49
N LEU A 23 -31.85 -10.65 -46.62
CA LEU A 23 -31.91 -9.21 -46.80
C LEU A 23 -32.83 -8.52 -45.78
N LEU A 24 -32.31 -7.52 -45.09
CA LEU A 24 -33.08 -6.37 -44.62
C LEU A 24 -32.38 -5.11 -45.12
N HIS A 25 -33.03 -4.47 -46.10
CA HIS A 25 -32.63 -3.19 -46.71
C HIS A 25 -33.24 -2.01 -45.91
N PRO A 26 -32.85 -0.75 -46.20
CA PRO A 26 -32.42 0.18 -45.17
C PRO A 26 -33.34 1.39 -45.04
N THR A 27 -33.51 1.87 -43.82
CA THR A 27 -33.88 3.26 -43.54
C THR A 27 -33.05 3.67 -42.32
N CYS A 28 -32.03 4.53 -42.49
CA CYS A 28 -32.14 5.95 -42.12
C CYS A 28 -32.79 6.10 -40.73
N THR A 29 -32.14 6.61 -39.68
CA THR A 29 -31.17 7.71 -39.60
C THR A 29 -30.76 7.80 -38.12
N LEU A 30 -29.54 8.31 -37.84
CA LEU A 30 -29.16 8.90 -36.54
C LEU A 30 -29.33 8.03 -35.27
N ALA A 31 -28.32 7.22 -34.95
CA ALA A 31 -28.01 6.87 -33.56
C ALA A 31 -26.50 6.64 -33.35
N TRP A 32 -25.67 7.42 -34.04
CA TRP A 32 -24.28 7.64 -33.63
C TRP A 32 -24.30 8.81 -32.65
N CYS A 33 -24.32 8.51 -31.34
CA CYS A 33 -23.90 9.34 -30.20
C CYS A 33 -24.44 8.81 -28.86
N LEU A 34 -24.29 7.50 -28.59
CA LEU A 34 -24.51 6.94 -27.24
C LEU A 34 -23.26 6.20 -26.73
N PHE A 35 -22.12 6.79 -27.01
CA PHE A 35 -20.88 6.58 -26.24
C PHE A 35 -20.36 7.94 -25.76
N MET A 36 -21.27 8.83 -25.35
CA MET A 36 -20.89 9.93 -24.47
C MET A 36 -20.81 9.34 -23.07
N ILE A 37 -19.61 8.83 -22.80
CA ILE A 37 -18.95 8.86 -21.52
C ILE A 37 -19.53 10.03 -20.70
N GLY A 38 -20.42 9.71 -19.77
CA GLY A 38 -20.81 10.61 -18.71
C GLY A 38 -19.64 10.76 -17.74
N PHE A 39 -18.52 11.34 -18.19
CA PHE A 39 -17.74 12.19 -17.30
C PHE A 39 -18.63 13.40 -17.05
N ALA A 40 -19.60 13.23 -16.15
CA ALA A 40 -20.07 14.34 -15.36
C ALA A 40 -18.77 14.95 -14.81
N SER A 41 -18.39 16.08 -15.38
CA SER A 41 -17.33 16.90 -14.86
C SER A 41 -17.84 17.33 -13.50
N VAL A 42 -17.52 16.54 -12.47
CA VAL A 42 -17.78 16.94 -11.09
C VAL A 42 -16.81 18.09 -10.88
N SER A 43 -17.26 19.30 -11.18
CA SER A 43 -16.67 20.52 -10.67
C SER A 43 -16.88 20.46 -9.16
N GLY A 44 -16.00 19.75 -8.45
CA GLY A 44 -16.02 19.69 -7.01
C GLY A 44 -15.77 21.09 -6.50
N ASN A 45 -16.83 21.80 -6.09
CA ASN A 45 -16.65 23.03 -5.34
C ASN A 45 -15.90 22.65 -4.05
N LEU A 46 -14.96 23.49 -3.62
CA LEU A 46 -14.19 23.31 -2.38
C LEU A 46 -15.10 22.94 -1.18
N SER A 47 -16.32 23.47 -1.13
CA SER A 47 -17.32 23.11 -0.13
C SER A 47 -17.68 21.62 -0.15
N ASP A 48 -17.96 21.06 -1.33
CA ASP A 48 -18.30 19.64 -1.50
C ASP A 48 -17.11 18.74 -1.19
N TYR A 49 -15.90 19.14 -1.60
CA TYR A 49 -14.68 18.43 -1.25
C TYR A 49 -14.48 18.36 0.27
N LYS A 50 -14.58 19.51 0.97
CA LYS A 50 -14.45 19.57 2.43
C LYS A 50 -15.53 18.75 3.14
N SER A 51 -16.77 18.79 2.64
CA SER A 51 -17.87 17.98 3.16
C SER A 51 -17.58 16.48 3.04
N ARG A 52 -17.15 16.01 1.85
CA ARG A 52 -16.77 14.60 1.64
C ARG A 52 -15.57 14.20 2.49
N GLN A 53 -14.57 15.06 2.61
CA GLN A 53 -13.41 14.81 3.45
C GLN A 53 -13.82 14.63 4.93
N ALA A 54 -14.74 15.46 5.43
CA ALA A 54 -15.29 15.33 6.77
C ALA A 54 -16.07 14.01 6.94
N GLN A 55 -16.93 13.66 5.98
CA GLN A 55 -17.68 12.40 5.99
C GLN A 55 -16.77 11.16 6.00
N LEU A 56 -15.73 11.14 5.16
CA LEU A 56 -14.77 10.05 5.11
C LEU A 56 -13.98 9.93 6.42
N ARG A 57 -13.61 11.07 7.02
CA ARG A 57 -12.97 11.10 8.34
C ARG A 57 -13.90 10.58 9.43
N ASP A 58 -15.17 10.96 9.40
CA ASP A 58 -16.19 10.48 10.34
C ASP A 58 -16.39 8.97 10.22
N LEU A 59 -16.49 8.47 8.99
CA LEU A 59 -16.59 7.04 8.70
C LEU A 59 -15.38 6.26 9.24
N ALA A 60 -14.16 6.77 9.01
CA ALA A 60 -12.93 6.13 9.46
C ALA A 60 -12.79 6.11 10.99
N LYS A 61 -13.38 7.06 11.71
CA LYS A 61 -13.38 7.07 13.19
C LYS A 61 -14.27 5.99 13.81
N THR A 62 -15.34 5.60 13.13
CA THR A 62 -16.36 4.70 13.68
C THR A 62 -16.22 3.29 13.14
N ASN A 63 -15.81 3.15 11.88
CA ASN A 63 -15.75 1.87 11.19
C ASN A 63 -14.32 1.45 10.89
N ASN A 64 -14.08 0.13 10.92
CA ASN A 64 -12.81 -0.46 10.49
C ASN A 64 -12.78 -0.57 8.96
N VAL A 65 -12.73 0.58 8.28
CA VAL A 65 -12.68 0.66 6.80
C VAL A 65 -11.39 0.01 6.27
N HIS A 66 -10.31 0.12 7.04
CA HIS A 66 -9.04 -0.57 6.83
C HIS A 66 -8.39 -0.83 8.19
N ARG A 67 -7.50 -1.84 8.26
CA ARG A 67 -6.80 -2.21 9.49
C ARG A 67 -6.04 -0.99 10.04
N GLY A 68 -6.28 -0.61 11.29
CA GLY A 68 -5.58 0.50 11.96
C GLY A 68 -6.05 1.90 11.60
N ALA A 69 -6.92 2.05 10.58
CA ALA A 69 -7.38 3.36 10.12
C ALA A 69 -8.13 4.12 11.23
N LYS A 70 -8.90 3.39 12.05
CA LYS A 70 -9.65 3.98 13.16
C LYS A 70 -8.72 4.60 14.19
N SER A 71 -7.71 3.86 14.65
CA SER A 71 -6.74 4.36 15.63
C SER A 71 -5.85 5.46 15.06
N ILE A 72 -5.46 5.40 13.78
CA ILE A 72 -4.71 6.48 13.12
C ILE A 72 -5.52 7.78 13.12
N VAL A 73 -6.77 7.73 12.64
CA VAL A 73 -7.61 8.93 12.52
C VAL A 73 -7.94 9.50 13.90
N ARG A 74 -8.27 8.65 14.87
CA ARG A 74 -8.53 9.12 16.24
C ARG A 74 -7.28 9.72 16.90
N SER A 75 -6.10 9.12 16.69
CA SER A 75 -4.82 9.68 17.16
C SER A 75 -4.56 11.05 16.56
N TYR A 76 -4.69 11.18 15.23
CA TYR A 76 -4.51 12.44 14.51
C TYR A 76 -5.45 13.55 15.01
N LEU A 77 -6.67 13.20 15.42
CA LEU A 77 -7.66 14.15 15.93
C LEU A 77 -7.59 14.37 17.44
N ASN A 78 -6.59 13.79 18.11
CA ASN A 78 -6.43 13.84 19.56
C ASN A 78 -7.66 13.28 20.32
N GLN A 79 -8.23 12.18 19.84
CA GLN A 79 -9.41 11.50 20.41
C GLN A 79 -9.05 10.15 21.08
N GLY A 80 -7.78 9.97 21.44
CA GLY A 80 -7.23 8.70 21.91
C GLY A 80 -7.18 7.62 20.82
N VAL A 81 -6.93 6.37 21.21
CA VAL A 81 -6.90 5.21 20.30
C VAL A 81 -8.06 4.26 20.56
N ASP A 82 -8.34 3.35 19.63
CA ASP A 82 -9.21 2.21 19.90
C ASP A 82 -8.40 1.06 20.50
N GLN A 83 -8.57 0.81 21.79
CA GLN A 83 -7.76 -0.18 22.51
C GLN A 83 -7.93 -1.62 21.98
N GLY A 84 -9.12 -1.96 21.47
CA GLY A 84 -9.37 -3.27 20.86
C GLY A 84 -8.62 -3.43 19.53
N GLU A 85 -8.58 -2.38 18.72
CA GLU A 85 -7.80 -2.35 17.49
C GLU A 85 -6.30 -2.38 17.76
N ILE A 86 -5.79 -1.65 18.78
CA ILE A 86 -4.39 -1.73 19.19
C ILE A 86 -4.04 -3.17 19.63
N ALA A 87 -4.85 -3.78 20.49
CA ALA A 87 -4.63 -5.16 20.92
C ALA A 87 -4.60 -6.13 19.72
N SER A 88 -5.51 -5.96 18.76
CA SER A 88 -5.53 -6.75 17.51
C SER A 88 -4.28 -6.51 16.65
N LEU A 89 -3.83 -5.26 16.52
CA LEU A 89 -2.62 -4.90 15.79
C LEU A 89 -1.34 -5.41 16.44
N LEU A 90 -1.31 -5.63 17.76
CA LEU A 90 -0.17 -6.18 18.49
C LEU A 90 -0.21 -7.72 18.58
N GLY A 91 -1.38 -8.35 18.59
CA GLY A 91 -1.54 -9.79 18.83
C GLY A 91 -0.86 -10.69 17.80
N GLY A 92 0.09 -11.53 18.23
CA GLY A 92 0.79 -12.47 17.34
C GLY A 92 1.76 -11.83 16.33
N LEU A 93 2.16 -10.57 16.56
CA LEU A 93 3.05 -9.85 15.65
C LEU A 93 4.39 -10.58 15.42
N GLU A 94 4.91 -11.29 16.43
CA GLU A 94 6.20 -11.99 16.36
C GLU A 94 6.18 -13.30 15.58
N GLN A 95 5.00 -13.74 15.10
CA GLN A 95 4.85 -14.95 14.29
C GLN A 95 4.23 -14.65 12.92
N ASP A 96 4.11 -13.37 12.55
CA ASP A 96 3.32 -12.93 11.40
C ASP A 96 4.21 -12.62 10.19
N GLN A 97 3.99 -13.33 9.08
CA GLN A 97 4.66 -13.06 7.81
C GLN A 97 4.29 -11.67 7.24
N ASP A 98 3.13 -11.13 7.63
CA ASP A 98 2.65 -9.80 7.25
C ASP A 98 2.97 -8.73 8.31
N ALA A 99 3.89 -9.00 9.24
CA ALA A 99 4.22 -8.09 10.33
C ALA A 99 4.57 -6.67 9.85
N ALA A 100 5.28 -6.51 8.73
CA ALA A 100 5.66 -5.17 8.24
C ALA A 100 4.45 -4.27 7.96
N MET A 101 3.35 -4.83 7.45
CA MET A 101 2.10 -4.08 7.19
C MET A 101 1.48 -3.58 8.50
N ARG A 102 1.57 -4.36 9.57
CA ARG A 102 1.08 -3.97 10.90
C ARG A 102 2.02 -2.98 11.57
N ILE A 103 3.32 -3.19 11.44
CA ILE A 103 4.36 -2.35 12.03
C ILE A 103 4.29 -0.94 11.46
N VAL A 104 4.13 -0.78 10.14
CA VAL A 104 4.06 0.57 9.54
C VAL A 104 2.82 1.36 10.02
N ILE A 105 1.71 0.66 10.29
CA ILE A 105 0.52 1.23 10.93
C ILE A 105 0.82 1.61 12.39
N LEU A 106 1.38 0.67 13.15
CA LEU A 106 1.71 0.85 14.57
C LEU A 106 2.70 2.01 14.77
N THR A 107 3.71 2.15 13.91
CA THR A 107 4.64 3.27 13.93
C THR A 107 3.91 4.59 13.76
N ARG A 108 2.97 4.69 12.80
CA ARG A 108 2.18 5.93 12.64
C ARG A 108 1.36 6.25 13.88
N ILE A 109 0.68 5.26 14.44
CA ILE A 109 -0.11 5.44 15.66
C ILE A 109 0.79 5.89 16.81
N CYS A 110 1.97 5.27 16.96
CA CYS A 110 2.96 5.61 17.98
C CYS A 110 3.40 7.08 17.89
N MET A 111 3.60 7.62 16.68
CA MET A 111 3.99 9.03 16.46
C MET A 111 2.82 10.02 16.62
N LEU A 112 1.59 9.61 16.33
CA LEU A 112 0.42 10.50 16.38
C LEU A 112 -0.29 10.53 17.74
N THR A 113 -0.31 9.41 18.45
CA THR A 113 -1.16 9.27 19.64
C THR A 113 -0.66 10.15 20.78
N ASN A 114 -1.59 10.67 21.58
CA ASN A 114 -1.30 11.28 22.88
C ASN A 114 -1.62 10.34 24.06
N ASP A 115 -2.09 9.13 23.77
CA ASP A 115 -2.30 8.07 24.76
C ASP A 115 -0.97 7.38 25.06
N GLU A 116 -0.36 7.73 26.20
CA GLU A 116 0.94 7.19 26.63
C GLU A 116 0.91 5.68 26.86
N SER A 117 -0.21 5.15 27.37
CA SER A 117 -0.33 3.71 27.64
C SER A 117 -0.33 2.91 26.34
N ALA A 118 -1.07 3.40 25.34
CA ALA A 118 -1.05 2.83 24.01
C ALA A 118 0.34 2.95 23.37
N ARG A 119 0.96 4.14 23.42
CA ARG A 119 2.29 4.36 22.85
C ARG A 119 3.32 3.43 23.47
N GLN A 120 3.31 3.27 24.79
CA GLN A 120 4.24 2.40 25.49
C GLN A 120 4.02 0.93 25.12
N SER A 121 2.76 0.47 25.04
CA SER A 121 2.45 -0.90 24.62
C SER A 121 2.95 -1.21 23.19
N ILE A 122 2.84 -0.23 22.29
CA ILE A 122 3.40 -0.34 20.94
C ILE A 122 4.92 -0.43 21.00
N LYS A 123 5.58 0.49 21.71
CA LYS A 123 7.03 0.51 21.87
C LYS A 123 7.57 -0.80 22.43
N ASP A 124 6.97 -1.32 23.51
CA ASP A 124 7.38 -2.57 24.15
C ASP A 124 7.29 -3.75 23.18
N LYS A 125 6.25 -3.77 22.33
CA LYS A 125 6.07 -4.81 21.32
C LYS A 125 7.05 -4.70 20.16
N LEU A 126 7.40 -3.50 19.74
CA LEU A 126 8.30 -3.26 18.61
C LEU A 126 9.78 -3.36 18.99
N ALA A 127 10.14 -3.09 20.24
CA ALA A 127 11.52 -3.09 20.73
C ALA A 127 12.33 -4.37 20.41
N PRO A 128 11.78 -5.60 20.59
CA PRO A 128 12.52 -6.83 20.33
C PRO A 128 12.43 -7.31 18.87
N ILE A 129 11.68 -6.63 18.00
CA ILE A 129 11.54 -7.09 16.61
C ILE A 129 12.83 -6.77 15.83
N PRO A 130 13.44 -7.74 15.15
CA PRO A 130 14.50 -7.46 14.20
C PRO A 130 13.89 -6.75 12.98
N PHE A 131 14.28 -5.51 12.71
CA PHE A 131 13.78 -4.78 11.52
C PHE A 131 14.56 -5.11 10.25
N TRP A 132 15.40 -6.14 10.29
CA TRP A 132 16.20 -6.62 9.17
C TRP A 132 16.38 -8.14 9.26
N LEU A 133 16.71 -8.73 8.12
CA LEU A 133 17.00 -10.16 8.01
C LEU A 133 18.23 -10.53 8.85
N GLU A 134 17.99 -11.33 9.89
CA GLU A 134 19.03 -11.93 10.73
C GLU A 134 19.33 -13.39 10.32
N PRO A 135 20.52 -13.93 10.65
CA PRO A 135 20.84 -15.33 10.40
C PRO A 135 19.83 -16.29 11.04
N GLY A 136 19.28 -17.22 10.25
CA GLY A 136 18.31 -18.21 10.73
C GLY A 136 16.87 -17.70 10.85
N GLU A 137 16.58 -16.50 10.37
CA GLU A 137 15.23 -15.95 10.28
C GLU A 137 14.34 -16.79 9.35
N THR A 138 13.14 -17.12 9.83
CA THR A 138 12.17 -18.01 9.15
C THR A 138 10.73 -17.53 9.26
N VAL A 139 10.49 -16.46 10.01
CA VAL A 139 9.17 -15.91 10.32
C VAL A 139 8.89 -14.71 9.45
N PHE A 140 9.76 -13.69 9.50
CA PHE A 140 9.49 -12.41 8.86
C PHE A 140 9.88 -12.38 7.39
N VAL A 141 9.15 -11.57 6.63
CA VAL A 141 9.30 -11.42 5.19
C VAL A 141 10.05 -10.13 4.85
N TYR A 142 11.23 -10.27 4.25
CA TYR A 142 12.11 -9.15 3.87
C TYR A 142 12.44 -9.07 2.37
N TRP A 143 11.76 -9.83 1.51
CA TRP A 143 12.26 -10.02 0.14
C TRP A 143 11.69 -9.06 -0.91
N THR A 144 10.63 -8.29 -0.63
CA THR A 144 10.11 -7.31 -1.61
C THR A 144 10.53 -5.88 -1.28
N GLU A 145 10.68 -5.06 -2.30
CA GLU A 145 10.98 -3.63 -2.18
C GLU A 145 9.90 -2.89 -1.35
N ASN A 146 8.63 -3.27 -1.53
CA ASN A 146 7.51 -2.77 -0.73
C ASN A 146 7.62 -3.12 0.76
N GLN A 147 8.03 -4.35 1.08
CA GLN A 147 8.31 -4.77 2.46
C GLN A 147 9.50 -3.98 3.03
N GLN A 148 10.54 -3.80 2.22
CA GLN A 148 11.75 -3.09 2.63
C GLN A 148 11.48 -1.63 2.99
N ILE A 149 10.64 -0.93 2.22
CA ILE A 149 10.20 0.41 2.60
C ILE A 149 9.45 0.38 3.93
N MET A 150 8.47 -0.53 4.11
CA MET A 150 7.70 -0.61 5.37
C MET A 150 8.60 -0.89 6.59
N TRP A 151 9.53 -1.83 6.48
CA TRP A 151 10.48 -2.16 7.54
C TRP A 151 11.43 -0.99 7.83
N MET A 152 12.16 -0.53 6.81
CA MET A 152 13.22 0.47 6.97
C MET A 152 12.65 1.83 7.38
N SER A 153 11.49 2.24 6.85
CA SER A 153 10.84 3.50 7.24
C SER A 153 10.47 3.48 8.72
N SER A 154 9.91 2.36 9.17
CA SER A 154 9.47 2.20 10.55
C SER A 154 10.66 2.16 11.51
N ALA A 155 11.69 1.39 11.17
CA ALA A 155 12.92 1.33 11.96
C ALA A 155 13.61 2.70 12.08
N TRP A 156 13.68 3.44 10.98
CA TRP A 156 14.31 4.76 10.95
C TRP A 156 13.58 5.74 11.88
N LEU A 157 12.26 5.85 11.72
CA LEU A 157 11.47 6.76 12.55
C LEU A 157 11.49 6.39 14.03
N LEU A 158 11.42 5.09 14.36
CA LEU A 158 11.50 4.63 15.75
C LEU A 158 12.87 4.92 16.37
N ARG A 159 13.95 4.78 15.60
CA ARG A 159 15.30 5.09 16.06
C ARG A 159 15.50 6.58 16.33
N GLU A 160 15.09 7.43 15.39
CA GLU A 160 15.31 8.88 15.50
C GLU A 160 14.42 9.51 16.57
N ASN A 161 13.17 9.05 16.71
CA ASN A 161 12.21 9.63 17.67
C ASN A 161 12.27 8.98 19.06
N TYR A 162 12.75 7.75 19.17
CA TYR A 162 12.88 7.03 20.45
C TYR A 162 14.27 6.37 20.56
N PRO A 163 15.33 7.16 20.81
CA PRO A 163 16.68 6.63 20.96
C PRO A 163 16.76 5.54 22.03
N GLY A 164 17.37 4.40 21.68
CA GLY A 164 17.51 3.24 22.56
C GLY A 164 16.31 2.29 22.60
N LEU A 165 15.23 2.56 21.84
CA LEU A 165 14.07 1.68 21.78
C LEU A 165 14.39 0.33 21.11
N LEU A 166 15.02 0.37 19.94
CA LEU A 166 15.28 -0.83 19.14
C LEU A 166 16.50 -1.56 19.70
N GLN A 167 16.34 -2.84 20.02
CA GLN A 167 17.44 -3.68 20.50
C GLN A 167 18.48 -3.92 19.39
N TYR A 168 18.03 -3.98 18.15
CA TYR A 168 18.87 -4.18 16.97
C TYR A 168 19.23 -2.83 16.35
N ASN A 169 20.41 -2.30 16.71
CA ASN A 169 20.92 -1.07 16.13
C ASN A 169 21.80 -1.35 14.91
N GLU A 170 21.15 -1.48 13.76
CA GLU A 170 21.84 -1.70 12.48
C GLU A 170 22.51 -0.42 11.96
N PRO A 171 23.85 -0.38 11.80
CA PRO A 171 24.57 0.82 11.35
C PRO A 171 24.28 1.17 9.88
N THR A 172 23.83 0.20 9.08
CA THR A 172 23.54 0.38 7.66
C THR A 172 22.10 0.82 7.36
N LEU A 173 21.25 0.98 8.39
CA LEU A 173 19.82 1.28 8.23
C LEU A 173 19.56 2.45 7.28
N ARG A 174 20.23 3.59 7.50
CA ARG A 174 20.04 4.79 6.67
C ARG A 174 20.41 4.54 5.21
N ALA A 175 21.54 3.87 4.98
CA ALA A 175 22.00 3.58 3.63
C ALA A 175 21.02 2.66 2.89
N ARG A 176 20.47 1.64 3.58
CA ARG A 176 19.44 0.74 3.02
C ARG A 176 18.14 1.47 2.74
N LEU A 177 17.65 2.28 3.68
CA LEU A 177 16.43 3.07 3.48
C LEU A 177 16.58 3.97 2.24
N LEU A 178 17.67 4.72 2.14
CA LEU A 178 17.92 5.59 0.99
C LEU A 178 18.06 4.81 -0.33
N HIS A 179 18.62 3.60 -0.29
CA HIS A 179 18.68 2.74 -1.46
C HIS A 179 17.27 2.40 -1.97
N TYR A 180 16.37 1.91 -1.12
CA TYR A 180 15.01 1.56 -1.54
C TYR A 180 14.16 2.78 -1.92
N LEU A 181 14.35 3.92 -1.26
CA LEU A 181 13.68 5.17 -1.66
C LEU A 181 14.12 5.63 -3.06
N ARG A 182 15.42 5.52 -3.38
CA ARG A 182 15.93 5.83 -4.72
C ARG A 182 15.40 4.86 -5.77
N LEU A 183 15.28 3.57 -5.44
CA LEU A 183 14.65 2.61 -6.37
C LEU A 183 13.22 3.01 -6.70
N LYS A 184 12.42 3.46 -5.72
CA LYS A 184 11.06 3.97 -5.96
C LYS A 184 11.02 5.25 -6.79
N ASP A 185 12.00 6.13 -6.63
CA ASP A 185 12.11 7.36 -7.42
C ASP A 185 12.55 7.06 -8.86
N GLU A 186 13.47 6.12 -9.06
CA GLU A 186 14.04 5.78 -10.36
C GLU A 186 13.12 4.92 -11.23
N TYR A 187 12.39 3.97 -10.63
CA TYR A 187 11.58 2.99 -11.34
C TYR A 187 10.07 3.17 -11.13
N ASP A 188 9.68 4.34 -10.60
CA ASP A 188 8.34 4.63 -10.10
C ASP A 188 7.88 3.66 -8.99
N PHE A 189 6.70 3.94 -8.43
CA PHE A 189 6.09 3.06 -7.44
C PHE A 189 5.61 1.77 -8.11
N PHE A 190 6.50 0.78 -8.19
CA PHE A 190 6.15 -0.58 -8.61
C PHE A 190 5.05 -1.10 -7.66
N GLU A 191 4.00 -1.71 -8.23
CA GLU A 191 2.78 -2.11 -7.53
C GLU A 191 1.87 -0.96 -7.03
N PHE A 192 1.83 0.18 -7.71
CA PHE A 192 0.86 1.26 -7.40
C PHE A 192 -0.61 0.82 -7.46
N PHE A 193 -0.93 -0.18 -8.27
CA PHE A 193 -2.29 -0.73 -8.38
C PHE A 193 -2.53 -1.95 -7.48
N SER A 194 -1.60 -2.28 -6.57
CA SER A 194 -1.76 -3.41 -5.66
C SER A 194 -2.71 -3.07 -4.53
N SER A 195 -3.89 -3.71 -4.54
CA SER A 195 -4.84 -3.60 -3.43
C SER A 195 -4.29 -4.10 -2.09
N VAL A 196 -3.17 -4.85 -2.12
CA VAL A 196 -2.49 -5.34 -0.93
C VAL A 196 -1.40 -4.36 -0.50
N TYR A 197 -0.39 -4.10 -1.33
CA TYR A 197 0.82 -3.39 -0.89
C TYR A 197 0.71 -1.87 -0.95
N THR A 198 -0.05 -1.31 -1.91
CA THR A 198 -0.17 0.14 -2.07
C THR A 198 -0.55 0.86 -0.77
N PRO A 199 -1.60 0.47 -0.02
CA PRO A 199 -1.97 1.21 1.19
C PRO A 199 -0.86 1.23 2.25
N TYR A 200 -0.14 0.13 2.45
CA TYR A 200 0.86 0.02 3.53
C TYR A 200 2.22 0.61 3.13
N THR A 201 2.66 0.41 1.89
CA THR A 201 3.91 1.01 1.43
C THR A 201 3.77 2.53 1.28
N LEU A 202 2.63 3.02 0.77
CA LEU A 202 2.33 4.45 0.80
C LEU A 202 2.30 4.97 2.23
N GLN A 203 1.75 4.21 3.18
CA GLN A 203 1.78 4.58 4.59
C GLN A 203 3.21 4.77 5.13
N GLY A 204 4.15 3.90 4.75
CA GLY A 204 5.56 4.02 5.12
C GLY A 204 6.21 5.30 4.58
N LEU A 205 5.93 5.64 3.32
CA LEU A 205 6.39 6.88 2.70
C LEU A 205 5.79 8.12 3.37
N LEU A 206 4.47 8.11 3.64
CA LEU A 206 3.79 9.20 4.32
C LEU A 206 4.31 9.38 5.75
N ASN A 207 4.62 8.29 6.46
CA ASN A 207 5.22 8.38 7.78
C ASN A 207 6.59 9.07 7.74
N LEU A 208 7.43 8.76 6.74
CA LEU A 208 8.71 9.45 6.57
C LEU A 208 8.49 10.94 6.26
N ALA A 209 7.56 11.26 5.37
CA ALA A 209 7.24 12.65 5.03
C ALA A 209 6.74 13.46 6.24
N ASP A 210 5.92 12.84 7.10
CA ASP A 210 5.33 13.50 8.26
C ASP A 210 6.30 13.62 9.45
N PHE A 211 7.22 12.66 9.64
CA PHE A 211 7.95 12.48 10.90
C PHE A 211 9.49 12.38 10.78
N CYS A 212 10.05 12.37 9.57
CA CYS A 212 11.50 12.43 9.39
C CYS A 212 11.95 13.90 9.46
N VAL A 213 12.79 14.24 10.44
CA VAL A 213 13.39 15.57 10.64
C VAL A 213 14.87 15.53 10.28
#